data_AF-A0A8B8N064-F1
#
_entry.id   AF-A0A8B8N064-F1
#
_cell.length_a   1.000
_cell.length_b   1.000
_cell.length_c   1.000
_cell.angle_alpha   90.00
_cell.angle_beta   90.00
_cell.angle_gamma   90.00
#
_symmetry.space_group_name_H-M   'P 1'
#
loop_
_entity.id
_entity.type
_entity.pdbx_description
1 polymer ?
#
loop_
_entity_poly.entity_id
_entity_poly.type
_entity_poly.pdbx_seq_one_letter_code
_entity_poly.pdbx_strand_id
1 'polypeptide(L)'
;MQKKRRAVPRNYDVFLSFKGGDTRTGFTDFLYNSLLAAGFHVFRDDDALPVGDKIGPGIFQAIRKCRVAIPIISEQYVHSHWCVRELAEIMDCHERHRKPVFPIFYKVDVVDVLRERRKFKEALHKHERKWGPKVPKWQKALISVARIKGWRSKAIANGHEGELVKMVVARVSSELQTMWIERLPMFPILMSSYPIRSVSLYFSEKKRRESEWQVFLAFHGPDTRCGFAAFLYISLVAAGIRVFSNNDPSLIGASSNG
;
A
#
# COMPACT_ATOMS: atom_id res chain seq x y z
N MET A 1 7.67 -36.66 14.09
CA MET A 1 8.39 -35.37 14.16
C MET A 1 8.41 -34.70 12.78
N GLN A 2 7.53 -33.74 12.52
CA GLN A 2 7.57 -32.96 11.27
C GLN A 2 8.48 -31.73 11.47
N LYS A 3 9.55 -31.64 10.66
CA LYS A 3 10.39 -30.44 10.55
C LYS A 3 9.53 -29.28 10.07
N LYS A 4 9.19 -28.36 10.99
CA LYS A 4 8.54 -27.08 10.70
C LYS A 4 9.45 -26.30 9.74
N ARG A 5 9.02 -26.16 8.49
CA ARG A 5 9.73 -25.33 7.49
C ARG A 5 9.93 -23.93 8.09
N ARG A 6 11.19 -23.48 8.15
CA ARG A 6 11.52 -22.09 8.52
C ARG A 6 10.87 -21.17 7.49
N ALA A 7 9.87 -20.40 7.91
CA ALA A 7 9.30 -19.36 7.06
C ALA A 7 10.36 -18.29 6.82
N VAL A 8 10.72 -18.06 5.55
CA VAL A 8 11.54 -16.92 5.15
C VAL A 8 10.81 -15.65 5.59
N PRO A 9 11.46 -14.68 6.28
CA PRO A 9 10.78 -13.47 6.71
C PRO A 9 10.29 -12.72 5.49
N ARG A 10 8.98 -12.71 5.23
CA ARG A 10 8.42 -11.94 4.14
C ARG A 10 8.55 -10.46 4.48
N ASN A 11 9.11 -9.67 3.57
CA ASN A 11 9.04 -8.22 3.67
C ASN A 11 7.57 -7.81 3.42
N TYR A 12 7.06 -6.89 4.23
CA TYR A 12 5.70 -6.35 4.07
C TYR A 12 5.78 -4.98 3.40
N ASP A 13 4.83 -4.68 2.53
CA ASP A 13 4.69 -3.33 1.98
C ASP A 13 4.06 -2.41 3.02
N VAL A 14 3.02 -2.89 3.71
CA VAL A 14 2.22 -2.10 4.65
C VAL A 14 2.11 -2.83 5.98
N PHE A 15 2.25 -2.09 7.08
CA PHE A 15 1.93 -2.55 8.44
C PHE A 15 0.73 -1.76 8.98
N LEU A 16 -0.36 -2.47 9.33
CA LEU A 16 -1.53 -1.88 9.99
C LEU A 16 -1.42 -2.11 11.50
N SER A 17 -1.39 -1.02 12.28
CA SER A 17 -1.47 -1.07 13.75
C SER A 17 -2.82 -0.53 14.19
N PHE A 18 -3.60 -1.32 14.93
CA PHE A 18 -4.96 -0.96 15.31
C PHE A 18 -5.40 -1.67 16.60
N LYS A 19 -6.43 -1.12 17.25
CA LYS A 19 -7.14 -1.84 18.29
C LYS A 19 -8.16 -2.77 17.64
N GLY A 20 -7.98 -4.08 17.81
CA GLY A 20 -8.85 -5.11 17.27
C GLY A 20 -10.31 -4.94 17.73
N GLY A 21 -10.51 -4.70 19.02
CA GLY A 21 -11.84 -4.47 19.60
C GLY A 21 -12.60 -3.27 19.00
N ASP A 22 -11.91 -2.30 18.41
CA ASP A 22 -12.55 -1.08 17.90
C ASP A 22 -12.84 -1.15 16.40
N THR A 23 -11.97 -1.80 15.62
CA THR A 23 -11.97 -1.64 14.15
C THR A 23 -11.78 -2.92 13.35
N ARG A 24 -11.53 -4.07 14.00
CA ARG A 24 -11.12 -5.31 13.32
C ARG A 24 -12.05 -5.75 12.21
N THR A 25 -13.35 -5.86 12.49
CA THR A 25 -14.37 -6.37 11.56
C THR A 25 -15.03 -5.27 10.73
N GLY A 26 -14.69 -4.01 11.00
CA GLY A 26 -15.20 -2.85 10.28
C GLY A 26 -14.12 -2.24 9.40
N PHE A 27 -13.85 -0.95 9.63
CA PHE A 27 -12.92 -0.15 8.84
C PHE A 27 -11.58 -0.84 8.51
N THR A 28 -10.95 -1.48 9.49
CA THR A 28 -9.62 -2.09 9.28
C THR A 28 -9.69 -3.33 8.38
N ASP A 29 -10.78 -4.11 8.41
CA ASP A 29 -10.96 -5.23 7.49
C ASP A 29 -11.11 -4.74 6.06
N PHE A 30 -11.96 -3.72 5.84
CA PHE A 30 -12.14 -3.12 4.53
C PHE A 30 -10.85 -2.52 3.97
N LEU A 31 -10.09 -1.79 4.80
CA LEU A 31 -8.80 -1.24 4.41
C LEU A 31 -7.80 -2.35 4.06
N TYR A 32 -7.70 -3.38 4.90
CA TYR A 32 -6.83 -4.54 4.66
C TYR A 32 -7.14 -5.22 3.33
N ASN A 33 -8.41 -5.58 3.09
CA ASN A 33 -8.82 -6.26 1.87
C ASN A 33 -8.64 -5.37 0.63
N SER A 34 -8.84 -4.06 0.74
CA SER A 34 -8.62 -3.13 -0.37
C SER A 34 -7.15 -2.98 -0.73
N LEU A 35 -6.25 -2.98 0.27
CA LEU A 35 -4.80 -2.98 0.03
C LEU A 35 -4.32 -4.30 -0.58
N LEU A 36 -4.89 -5.44 -0.17
CA LEU A 36 -4.61 -6.73 -0.82
C LEU A 36 -5.10 -6.74 -2.28
N ALA A 37 -6.30 -6.23 -2.54
CA ALA A 37 -6.85 -6.11 -3.89
C ALA A 37 -6.01 -5.18 -4.78
N ALA A 38 -5.34 -4.19 -4.20
CA ALA A 38 -4.37 -3.33 -4.88
C ALA A 38 -2.98 -3.98 -5.06
N GLY A 39 -2.79 -5.22 -4.61
CA GLY A 39 -1.57 -6.01 -4.81
C GLY A 39 -0.49 -5.86 -3.73
N PHE A 40 -0.79 -5.21 -2.59
CA PHE A 40 0.20 -5.01 -1.53
C PHE A 40 0.29 -6.21 -0.58
N HIS A 41 1.50 -6.50 -0.10
CA HIS A 41 1.68 -7.45 0.99
C HIS A 41 1.51 -6.76 2.35
N VAL A 42 0.39 -6.99 3.01
CA VAL A 42 -0.01 -6.26 4.23
C VAL A 42 0.14 -7.12 5.48
N PHE A 43 0.85 -6.60 6.48
CA PHE A 43 0.80 -7.12 7.85
C PHE A 43 -0.36 -6.46 8.59
N ARG A 44 -1.29 -7.27 9.09
CA ARG A 44 -2.44 -6.81 9.88
C ARG A 44 -2.20 -7.20 11.33
N ASP A 45 -1.71 -6.27 12.15
CA ASP A 45 -1.45 -6.57 13.57
C ASP A 45 -2.74 -6.63 14.36
N ASP A 46 -3.10 -7.84 14.77
CA ASP A 46 -4.27 -8.07 15.59
C ASP A 46 -3.89 -8.15 17.06
N ASP A 47 -4.18 -7.09 17.80
CA ASP A 47 -3.95 -7.04 19.24
C ASP A 47 -4.85 -7.99 20.06
N ALA A 48 -5.76 -8.74 19.41
CA ALA A 48 -6.54 -9.83 19.98
C ALA A 48 -5.84 -11.20 19.93
N LEU A 49 -4.63 -11.31 19.35
CA LEU A 49 -3.89 -12.58 19.33
C LEU A 49 -3.43 -12.97 20.75
N PRO A 50 -3.53 -14.27 21.13
CA PRO A 50 -3.16 -14.73 22.47
C PRO A 50 -1.71 -14.40 22.80
N VAL A 51 -1.51 -13.74 23.94
CA VAL A 51 -0.19 -13.45 24.50
C VAL A 51 0.55 -14.77 24.76
N GLY A 52 1.53 -15.06 23.91
CA GLY A 52 2.59 -16.02 24.17
C GLY A 52 3.94 -15.35 23.94
N ASP A 53 4.94 -15.68 24.76
CA ASP A 53 6.24 -15.00 24.88
C ASP A 53 7.11 -14.92 23.61
N LYS A 54 6.63 -15.44 22.47
CA LYS A 54 7.39 -15.56 21.22
C LYS A 54 6.81 -14.77 20.04
N ILE A 55 5.67 -14.10 20.18
CA ILE A 55 5.05 -13.33 19.08
C ILE A 55 5.69 -11.93 18.94
N GLY A 56 6.13 -11.34 20.06
CA GLY A 56 6.60 -9.96 20.09
C GLY A 56 7.83 -9.63 19.21
N PRO A 57 8.87 -10.47 19.11
CA PRO A 57 10.02 -10.17 18.26
C PRO A 57 9.66 -10.09 16.77
N GLY A 58 8.70 -10.91 16.32
CA GLY A 58 8.26 -10.96 14.93
C GLY A 58 7.51 -9.70 14.50
N ILE A 59 6.68 -9.16 15.39
CA ILE A 59 5.90 -7.94 15.14
C ILE A 59 6.80 -6.71 15.02
N PHE A 60 7.72 -6.48 15.97
CA PHE A 60 8.65 -5.35 15.87
C PHE A 60 9.58 -5.49 14.66
N GLN A 61 9.95 -6.72 14.29
CA GLN A 61 10.68 -6.95 13.06
C GLN A 61 9.85 -6.62 11.81
N ALA A 62 8.55 -6.94 11.80
CA ALA A 62 7.63 -6.57 10.73
C ALA A 62 7.49 -5.05 10.62
N ILE A 63 7.37 -4.32 11.73
CA ILE A 63 7.37 -2.84 11.77
C ILE A 63 8.66 -2.28 11.16
N ARG A 64 9.82 -2.80 11.58
CA ARG A 64 11.12 -2.34 11.07
C ARG A 64 11.25 -2.58 9.57
N LYS A 65 10.84 -3.77 9.11
CA LYS A 65 10.99 -4.21 7.71
C LYS A 65 9.89 -3.73 6.76
N CYS A 66 8.74 -3.29 7.25
CA CYS A 66 7.67 -2.83 6.37
C CYS A 66 8.09 -1.56 5.63
N ARG A 67 7.50 -1.29 4.46
CA ARG A 67 7.81 -0.06 3.71
C ARG A 67 7.03 1.14 4.26
N VAL A 68 5.75 0.94 4.58
CA VAL A 68 4.83 1.95 5.11
C VAL A 68 4.16 1.43 6.39
N ALA A 69 3.91 2.33 7.35
CA ALA A 69 3.13 2.02 8.55
C ALA A 69 1.86 2.88 8.63
N ILE A 70 0.74 2.26 8.99
CA ILE A 70 -0.58 2.91 9.11
C ILE A 70 -1.11 2.65 10.53
N PRO A 71 -0.87 3.58 11.48
CA PRO A 71 -1.51 3.52 12.79
C PRO A 71 -2.95 4.03 12.70
N ILE A 72 -3.91 3.19 13.06
CA ILE A 72 -5.35 3.48 13.10
C ILE A 72 -5.71 3.79 14.56
N ILE A 73 -5.55 5.05 14.95
CA ILE A 73 -5.77 5.53 16.30
C ILE A 73 -7.28 5.66 16.56
N SER A 74 -7.83 4.69 17.28
CA SER A 74 -9.21 4.62 17.74
C SER A 74 -9.33 4.90 19.24
N GLU A 75 -10.55 4.89 19.78
CA GLU A 75 -10.83 5.31 21.15
C GLU A 75 -10.10 4.46 22.21
N GLN A 76 -10.05 3.14 22.04
CA GLN A 76 -9.41 2.22 22.97
C GLN A 76 -7.94 1.92 22.61
N TYR A 77 -7.40 2.54 21.55
CA TYR A 77 -6.04 2.28 21.09
C TYR A 77 -5.00 2.42 22.21
N VAL A 78 -5.07 3.50 22.98
CA VAL A 78 -4.10 3.78 24.05
C VAL A 78 -4.31 2.91 25.28
N HIS A 79 -5.48 2.27 25.43
CA HIS A 79 -5.69 1.29 26.51
C HIS A 79 -4.92 -0.01 26.26
N SER A 80 -4.60 -0.32 25.00
CA SER A 80 -3.80 -1.48 24.65
C SER A 80 -2.32 -1.18 24.82
N HIS A 81 -1.69 -1.83 25.80
CA HIS A 81 -0.23 -1.80 25.99
C HIS A 81 0.52 -2.24 24.72
N TRP A 82 -0.09 -3.13 23.91
CA TRP A 82 0.49 -3.56 22.64
C TRP A 82 0.51 -2.41 21.63
N CYS A 83 -0.65 -1.83 21.33
CA CYS A 83 -0.79 -0.74 20.35
C CYS A 83 0.12 0.46 20.64
N VAL A 84 0.28 0.86 21.90
CA VAL A 84 1.18 1.98 22.26
C VAL A 84 2.67 1.65 22.10
N ARG A 85 3.05 0.38 22.30
CA ARG A 85 4.42 -0.08 22.04
C ARG A 85 4.72 -0.14 20.55
N GLU A 86 3.78 -0.62 19.76
CA GLU A 86 3.90 -0.63 18.30
C GLU A 86 4.03 0.78 17.76
N LEU A 87 3.16 1.69 18.22
CA LEU A 87 3.22 3.10 17.82
C LEU A 87 4.59 3.70 18.15
N ALA A 88 5.13 3.41 19.34
CA ALA A 88 6.46 3.88 19.73
C ALA A 88 7.58 3.31 18.84
N GLU A 89 7.45 2.07 18.35
CA GLU A 89 8.41 1.51 17.39
C GLU A 89 8.25 2.10 15.99
N ILE A 90 7.00 2.29 15.52
CA ILE A 90 6.68 2.94 14.23
C ILE A 90 7.29 4.34 14.20
N MET A 91 7.08 5.12 15.26
CA MET A 91 7.59 6.48 15.36
C MET A 91 9.12 6.53 15.49
N ASP A 92 9.73 5.56 16.18
CA ASP A 92 11.20 5.44 16.22
C ASP A 92 11.76 5.17 14.81
N CYS A 93 11.12 4.28 14.04
CA CYS A 93 11.50 4.03 12.65
C CYS A 93 11.25 5.25 11.74
N HIS A 94 10.18 6.01 11.99
CA HIS A 94 9.89 7.25 11.26
C HIS A 94 10.98 8.30 11.52
N GLU A 95 11.34 8.53 12.77
CA GLU A 95 12.35 9.51 13.18
C GLU A 95 13.74 9.14 12.66
N ARG A 96 14.14 7.85 12.76
CA ARG A 96 15.50 7.40 12.40
C ARG A 96 15.69 7.03 10.94
N HIS A 97 14.68 6.44 10.32
CA HIS A 97 14.78 5.85 8.98
C HIS A 97 13.85 6.50 7.96
N ARG A 98 13.20 7.62 8.32
CA ARG A 98 12.23 8.33 7.47
C ARG A 98 11.13 7.42 6.93
N LYS A 99 10.77 6.37 7.67
CA LYS A 99 9.69 5.45 7.27
C LYS A 99 8.40 6.24 7.06
N PRO A 100 7.72 6.14 5.91
CA PRO A 100 6.43 6.79 5.72
C PRO A 100 5.40 6.27 6.73
N VAL A 101 4.73 7.21 7.41
CA VAL A 101 3.67 6.93 8.38
C VAL A 101 2.41 7.66 7.96
N PHE A 102 1.31 6.93 7.89
CA PHE A 102 0.02 7.38 7.38
C PHE A 102 -1.04 7.24 8.47
N PRO A 103 -1.10 8.17 9.44
CA PRO A 103 -1.99 8.03 10.58
C PRO A 103 -3.45 8.25 10.22
N ILE A 104 -4.32 7.40 10.77
CA ILE A 104 -5.77 7.51 10.65
C ILE A 104 -6.34 7.71 12.06
N PHE A 105 -6.96 8.86 12.27
CA PHE A 105 -7.68 9.19 13.50
C PHE A 105 -9.13 8.73 13.33
N TYR A 106 -9.40 7.51 13.77
CA TYR A 106 -10.66 6.83 13.54
C TYR A 106 -11.66 7.14 14.65
N LYS A 107 -12.65 7.99 14.33
CA LYS A 107 -13.75 8.43 15.21
C LYS A 107 -13.29 9.09 16.52
N VAL A 108 -12.04 9.54 16.58
CA VAL A 108 -11.44 10.30 17.70
C VAL A 108 -11.13 11.74 17.30
N ASP A 109 -11.05 12.63 18.29
CA ASP A 109 -10.54 13.99 18.10
C ASP A 109 -9.01 14.00 18.19
N VAL A 110 -8.33 14.56 17.18
CA VAL A 110 -6.87 14.70 17.15
C VAL A 110 -6.38 15.57 18.30
N VAL A 111 -7.17 16.55 18.74
CA VAL A 111 -6.83 17.40 19.89
C VAL A 111 -6.79 16.59 21.17
N ASP A 112 -7.68 15.61 21.34
CA ASP A 112 -7.69 14.72 22.49
C ASP A 112 -6.45 13.80 22.50
N VAL A 113 -6.00 13.36 21.32
CA VAL A 113 -4.75 12.60 21.17
C VAL A 113 -3.53 13.48 21.49
N LEU A 114 -3.46 14.68 20.89
CA LEU A 114 -2.30 15.58 20.98
C LEU A 114 -2.10 16.14 22.39
N ARG A 115 -3.20 16.48 23.08
CA ARG A 115 -3.17 17.05 24.43
C ARG A 115 -3.38 16.00 25.52
N GLU A 116 -3.41 14.71 25.14
CA GLU A 116 -3.61 13.59 26.05
C GLU A 116 -4.82 13.81 26.98
N ARG A 117 -5.96 14.20 26.40
CA ARG A 117 -7.18 14.51 27.14
C ARG A 117 -8.12 13.31 27.24
N ARG A 118 -9.07 13.39 28.17
CA ARG A 118 -10.15 12.40 28.36
C ARG A 118 -9.57 10.98 28.51
N LYS A 119 -10.09 10.04 27.72
CA LYS A 119 -9.73 8.62 27.70
C LYS A 119 -8.24 8.36 27.46
N PHE A 120 -7.52 9.26 26.79
CA PHE A 120 -6.07 9.12 26.59
C PHE A 120 -5.28 9.34 27.88
N LYS A 121 -5.69 10.34 28.70
CA LYS A 121 -5.07 10.61 30.00
C LYS A 121 -5.24 9.43 30.96
N GLU A 122 -6.48 8.93 31.03
CA GLU A 122 -6.84 7.81 31.90
C GLU A 122 -6.07 6.54 31.53
N ALA A 123 -5.95 6.25 30.23
CA ALA A 123 -5.19 5.12 29.75
C ALA A 123 -3.69 5.23 30.09
N LEU A 124 -3.08 6.40 29.88
CA LEU A 124 -1.67 6.63 30.22
C LEU A 124 -1.41 6.50 31.72
N HIS A 125 -2.28 7.05 32.57
CA HIS A 125 -2.16 6.91 34.02
C HIS A 125 -2.27 5.45 34.48
N LYS A 126 -3.17 4.67 33.87
CA LYS A 126 -3.26 3.22 34.12
C LYS A 126 -1.97 2.50 33.72
N HIS A 127 -1.34 2.92 32.63
CA HIS A 127 -0.06 2.37 32.19
C HIS A 127 1.10 2.73 33.11
N GLU A 128 1.13 3.95 33.67
CA GLU A 128 2.20 4.39 34.59
C GLU A 128 2.37 3.45 35.77
N ARG A 129 1.25 2.97 36.33
CA ARG A 129 1.24 2.05 37.47
C ARG A 129 1.97 0.73 37.21
N LYS A 130 2.05 0.28 35.96
CA LYS A 130 2.62 -1.04 35.58
C LYS A 130 3.86 -0.94 34.70
N TRP A 131 4.04 0.16 33.98
CA TRP A 131 5.10 0.35 32.99
C TRP A 131 5.73 1.75 33.03
N GLY A 132 5.65 2.45 34.17
CA GLY A 132 6.11 3.83 34.39
C GLY A 132 7.29 4.30 33.52
N PRO A 133 8.46 3.63 33.54
CA PRO A 133 9.63 4.07 32.75
C PRO A 133 9.43 4.13 31.23
N LYS A 134 8.43 3.41 30.68
CA LYS A 134 8.13 3.35 29.24
C LYS A 134 7.08 4.37 28.80
N VAL A 135 6.24 4.84 29.72
CA VAL A 135 5.12 5.76 29.42
C VAL A 135 5.58 7.04 28.74
N PRO A 136 6.66 7.72 29.17
CA PRO A 136 7.14 8.92 28.49
C PRO A 136 7.46 8.69 27.00
N LYS A 137 7.98 7.51 26.63
CA LYS A 137 8.22 7.15 25.23
C LYS A 137 6.91 7.01 24.45
N TRP A 138 5.88 6.44 25.06
CA TRP A 138 4.56 6.27 24.43
C TRP A 138 3.84 7.60 24.26
N GLN A 139 3.90 8.48 25.25
CA GLN A 139 3.41 9.86 25.18
C GLN A 139 4.07 10.62 24.04
N LYS A 140 5.41 10.59 23.97
CA LYS A 140 6.16 11.20 22.86
C LYS A 140 5.67 10.66 21.51
N ALA A 141 5.48 9.34 21.38
CA ALA A 141 5.01 8.74 20.14
C ALA A 141 3.59 9.19 19.74
N LEU A 142 2.66 9.31 20.71
CA LEU A 142 1.30 9.82 20.48
C LEU A 142 1.30 11.28 20.02
N ILE A 143 2.10 12.12 20.66
CA ILE A 143 2.23 13.53 20.29
C ILE A 143 2.87 13.66 18.90
N SER A 144 3.94 12.90 18.64
CA SER A 144 4.62 12.92 17.34
C SER A 144 3.71 12.43 16.21
N VAL A 145 2.96 11.34 16.39
CA VAL A 145 2.04 10.84 15.35
C VAL A 145 0.89 11.81 15.10
N ALA A 146 0.39 12.50 16.14
CA ALA A 146 -0.65 13.52 16.02
C ALA A 146 -0.20 14.76 15.21
N ARG A 147 1.11 14.97 15.05
CA ARG A 147 1.68 16.05 14.23
C ARG A 147 1.92 15.66 12.78
N ILE A 148 1.84 14.37 12.45
CA ILE A 148 1.97 13.88 11.08
C ILE A 148 0.64 14.12 10.34
N LYS A 149 0.72 14.60 9.09
CA LYS A 149 -0.46 14.74 8.22
C LYS A 149 -1.12 13.37 8.02
N GLY A 150 -2.41 13.29 8.28
CA GLY A 150 -3.20 12.07 8.16
C GLY A 150 -4.67 12.36 7.98
N TRP A 151 -5.51 11.36 8.22
CA TRP A 151 -6.94 11.44 7.96
C TRP A 151 -7.76 11.39 9.25
N ARG A 152 -8.78 12.25 9.33
CA ARG A 152 -9.80 12.20 10.38
C ARG A 152 -11.04 11.54 9.81
N SER A 153 -11.42 10.36 10.28
CA SER A 153 -12.47 9.57 9.61
C SER A 153 -13.82 10.30 9.57
N LYS A 154 -14.16 11.07 10.61
CA LYS A 154 -15.40 11.87 10.65
C LYS A 154 -15.44 13.04 9.68
N ALA A 155 -14.28 13.55 9.24
CA ALA A 155 -14.21 14.74 8.39
C ALA A 155 -14.24 14.41 6.88
N ILE A 156 -14.06 13.14 6.51
CA ILE A 156 -13.92 12.72 5.12
C ILE A 156 -15.27 12.30 4.59
N ALA A 157 -15.69 12.95 3.50
CA ALA A 157 -16.95 12.66 2.83
C ALA A 157 -18.09 12.48 3.85
N ASN A 158 -18.26 13.44 4.78
CA ASN A 158 -19.28 13.38 5.83
C ASN A 158 -19.30 12.08 6.67
N GLY A 159 -18.13 11.44 6.85
CA GLY A 159 -17.99 10.19 7.59
C GLY A 159 -18.08 8.91 6.75
N HIS A 160 -18.09 8.99 5.40
CA HIS A 160 -18.10 7.82 4.54
C HIS A 160 -16.74 7.08 4.55
N GLU A 161 -16.68 6.01 5.34
CA GLU A 161 -15.47 5.20 5.55
C GLU A 161 -14.91 4.57 4.27
N GLY A 162 -15.76 4.18 3.32
CA GLY A 162 -15.32 3.62 2.03
C GLY A 162 -14.51 4.61 1.20
N GLU A 163 -14.82 5.90 1.27
CA GLU A 163 -14.04 6.93 0.57
C GLU A 163 -12.68 7.14 1.23
N LEU A 164 -12.64 7.13 2.56
CA LEU A 164 -11.38 7.13 3.30
C LEU A 164 -10.50 5.93 2.89
N VAL A 165 -11.07 4.73 2.76
CA VAL A 165 -10.32 3.54 2.30
C VAL A 165 -9.69 3.79 0.93
N LYS A 166 -10.46 4.29 -0.05
CA LYS A 166 -9.92 4.59 -1.40
C LYS A 166 -8.78 5.61 -1.34
N MET A 167 -8.95 6.69 -0.56
CA MET A 167 -7.91 7.71 -0.39
C MET A 167 -6.62 7.14 0.19
N VAL A 168 -6.73 6.28 1.21
CA VAL A 168 -5.57 5.65 1.85
C VAL A 168 -4.87 4.69 0.88
N VAL A 169 -5.63 3.84 0.18
CA VAL A 169 -5.08 2.93 -0.84
C VAL A 169 -4.36 3.70 -1.94
N ALA A 170 -4.97 4.76 -2.47
CA ALA A 170 -4.35 5.61 -3.48
C ALA A 170 -3.06 6.27 -2.98
N ARG A 171 -3.04 6.73 -1.72
CA ARG A 171 -1.84 7.32 -1.12
C ARG A 171 -0.72 6.29 -0.95
N VAL A 172 -1.04 5.07 -0.49
CA VAL A 172 -0.07 3.97 -0.40
C VAL A 172 0.49 3.60 -1.76
N SER A 173 -0.36 3.49 -2.78
CA SER A 173 0.07 3.21 -4.15
C SER A 173 1.02 4.26 -4.68
N SER A 174 0.70 5.54 -4.52
CA SER A 174 1.57 6.64 -4.96
C SER A 174 2.92 6.62 -4.24
N GLU A 175 2.93 6.42 -2.92
CA GLU A 175 4.17 6.36 -2.13
C GLU A 175 5.06 5.22 -2.60
N LEU A 176 4.50 4.00 -2.72
CA LEU A 176 5.26 2.82 -3.08
C LEU A 176 5.69 2.83 -4.55
N GLN A 177 4.87 3.36 -5.47
CA GLN A 177 5.26 3.59 -6.88
C GLN A 177 6.43 4.56 -7.02
N THR A 178 6.42 5.67 -6.27
CA THR A 178 7.52 6.63 -6.27
C THR A 178 8.83 5.97 -5.82
N MET A 179 8.77 5.14 -4.78
CA MET A 179 9.94 4.37 -4.32
C MET A 179 10.46 3.35 -5.35
N TRP A 180 9.61 2.82 -6.24
CA TRP A 180 10.06 1.94 -7.32
C TRP A 180 10.79 2.75 -8.40
N ILE A 181 10.27 3.93 -8.74
CA ILE A 181 10.85 4.82 -9.77
C ILE A 181 12.22 5.36 -9.33
N GLU A 182 12.36 5.80 -8.07
CA GLU A 182 13.64 6.29 -7.52
C GLU A 182 14.74 5.22 -7.47
N ARG A 183 14.37 3.94 -7.52
CA ARG A 183 15.30 2.80 -7.48
C ARG A 183 15.67 2.27 -8.86
N LEU A 184 15.07 2.77 -9.94
CA LEU A 184 15.51 2.41 -11.28
C LEU A 184 16.86 3.10 -11.54
N PRO A 185 17.88 2.38 -12.02
CA PRO A 185 19.11 3.01 -12.48
C PRO A 185 18.75 3.98 -13.62
N MET A 186 18.95 5.27 -13.38
CA MET A 186 18.77 6.34 -14.36
C MET A 186 19.76 6.15 -15.52
N PHE A 187 19.38 5.41 -16.55
CA PHE A 187 20.08 5.48 -17.84
C PHE A 187 19.59 6.75 -18.59
N PRO A 188 20.48 7.61 -19.11
CA PRO A 188 20.05 8.84 -19.75
C PRO A 188 19.37 8.55 -21.09
N ILE A 189 18.09 8.88 -21.18
CA ILE A 189 17.30 8.81 -22.42
C ILE A 189 17.69 10.02 -23.28
N LEU A 190 18.58 9.80 -24.25
CA LEU A 190 18.88 10.77 -25.30
C LEU A 190 17.80 10.67 -26.39
N MET A 191 16.89 11.65 -26.44
CA MET A 191 15.87 11.77 -27.47
C MET A 191 16.46 12.37 -28.74
N SER A 192 16.38 11.66 -29.86
CA SER A 192 16.62 12.18 -31.22
C SER A 192 15.35 12.06 -32.05
N SER A 193 14.95 13.17 -32.65
CA SER A 193 13.79 13.44 -33.50
C SER A 193 13.65 12.50 -34.72
N TYR A 194 12.41 12.21 -35.17
CA TYR A 194 11.85 12.29 -36.55
C TYR A 194 10.56 11.43 -36.73
N PRO A 195 9.60 11.78 -37.62
CA PRO A 195 8.23 11.23 -37.68
C PRO A 195 7.93 10.31 -38.89
N ILE A 196 6.99 9.35 -38.78
CA ILE A 196 6.51 8.54 -39.94
C ILE A 196 4.97 8.48 -40.03
N ARG A 197 4.44 9.15 -41.06
CA ARG A 197 3.10 8.99 -41.69
C ARG A 197 3.29 8.14 -42.96
N SER A 198 2.82 6.88 -43.01
CA SER A 198 2.42 6.21 -44.28
C SER A 198 2.03 4.72 -44.18
N VAL A 199 2.16 4.02 -43.05
CA VAL A 199 1.93 2.56 -43.02
C VAL A 199 0.48 2.14 -42.66
N SER A 200 -0.37 3.05 -42.17
CA SER A 200 -1.69 2.67 -41.63
C SER A 200 -2.76 2.32 -42.69
N LEU A 201 -2.61 2.76 -43.95
CA LEU A 201 -3.70 2.65 -44.93
C LEU A 201 -3.78 1.30 -45.65
N TYR A 202 -2.66 0.59 -45.86
CA TYR A 202 -2.66 -0.62 -46.70
C TYR A 202 -3.15 -1.89 -45.96
N PHE A 203 -3.20 -1.87 -44.62
CA PHE A 203 -3.50 -3.07 -43.81
C PHE A 203 -4.99 -3.21 -43.39
N SER A 204 -5.83 -2.20 -43.64
CA SER A 204 -7.21 -2.11 -43.12
C SER A 204 -8.23 -3.02 -43.84
N GLU A 205 -8.06 -3.28 -45.14
CA GLU A 205 -9.15 -3.92 -45.93
C GLU A 205 -8.98 -5.43 -46.12
N LYS A 206 -7.74 -5.94 -46.21
CA LYS A 206 -7.51 -7.33 -46.64
C LYS A 206 -7.75 -8.38 -45.55
N LYS A 207 -7.54 -8.05 -44.27
CA LYS A 207 -7.70 -8.99 -43.13
C LYS A 207 -9.01 -8.86 -42.34
N ARG A 208 -9.83 -7.84 -42.64
CA ARG A 208 -11.14 -7.65 -41.98
C ARG A 208 -12.17 -8.72 -42.38
N ARG A 209 -11.90 -9.49 -43.44
CA ARG A 209 -12.75 -10.59 -43.93
C ARG A 209 -12.49 -11.94 -43.24
N GLU A 210 -11.44 -12.06 -42.43
CA GLU A 210 -11.18 -13.27 -41.63
C GLU A 210 -11.73 -13.06 -40.21
N SER A 211 -12.90 -13.65 -39.93
CA SER A 211 -13.81 -13.33 -38.81
C SER A 211 -13.36 -13.80 -37.42
N GLU A 212 -12.05 -13.87 -37.15
CA GLU A 212 -11.57 -14.50 -35.91
C GLU A 212 -11.23 -13.51 -34.78
N TRP A 213 -11.01 -12.23 -35.07
CA TRP A 213 -10.50 -11.26 -34.09
C TRP A 213 -11.55 -10.24 -33.66
N GLN A 214 -11.68 -10.02 -32.35
CA GLN A 214 -12.69 -9.12 -31.78
C GLN A 214 -12.12 -7.71 -31.54
N VAL A 215 -10.83 -7.60 -31.21
CA VAL A 215 -10.18 -6.33 -30.92
C VAL A 215 -8.79 -6.29 -31.57
N PHE A 216 -8.49 -5.18 -32.27
CA PHE A 216 -7.18 -4.91 -32.85
C PHE A 216 -6.51 -3.79 -32.06
N LEU A 217 -5.31 -4.07 -31.53
CA LEU A 217 -4.50 -3.08 -30.83
C LEU A 217 -3.34 -2.64 -31.73
N ALA A 218 -3.45 -1.43 -32.29
CA ALA A 218 -2.34 -0.76 -32.95
C ALA A 218 -1.79 0.34 -32.03
N PHE A 219 -0.50 0.23 -31.73
CA PHE A 219 0.26 1.24 -31.02
C PHE A 219 1.24 1.88 -32.00
N HIS A 220 1.27 3.21 -32.05
CA HIS A 220 2.19 3.93 -32.94
C HIS A 220 3.33 4.53 -32.11
N GLY A 221 4.54 4.01 -32.32
CA GLY A 221 5.78 4.53 -31.73
C GLY A 221 6.18 3.87 -30.39
N PRO A 222 7.48 3.96 -30.02
CA PRO A 222 8.06 3.27 -28.87
C PRO A 222 7.56 3.78 -27.50
N ASP A 223 6.76 4.85 -27.47
CA ASP A 223 6.27 5.51 -26.26
C ASP A 223 4.97 4.94 -25.67
N THR A 224 4.41 3.88 -26.26
CA THR A 224 3.50 3.04 -25.48
C THR A 224 4.37 2.13 -24.62
N ARG A 225 4.92 2.67 -23.53
CA ARG A 225 5.79 1.97 -22.57
C ARG A 225 5.30 0.53 -22.43
N CYS A 226 6.14 -0.45 -22.78
CA CYS A 226 5.76 -1.85 -22.99
C CYS A 226 4.86 -2.45 -21.88
N GLY A 227 4.89 -1.90 -20.67
CA GLY A 227 4.01 -2.27 -19.56
C GLY A 227 2.51 -2.00 -19.77
N PHE A 228 2.10 -0.88 -20.39
CA PHE A 228 0.66 -0.61 -20.58
C PHE A 228 0.06 -1.45 -21.70
N ALA A 229 0.77 -1.57 -22.83
CA ALA A 229 0.35 -2.43 -23.93
C ALA A 229 0.33 -3.91 -23.51
N ALA A 230 1.33 -4.37 -22.74
CA ALA A 230 1.34 -5.72 -22.19
C ALA A 230 0.23 -5.94 -21.16
N PHE A 231 0.00 -4.99 -20.25
CA PHE A 231 -1.09 -5.05 -19.28
C PHE A 231 -2.45 -5.16 -19.98
N LEU A 232 -2.71 -4.28 -20.94
CA LEU A 232 -3.97 -4.27 -21.68
C LEU A 232 -4.16 -5.57 -22.48
N TYR A 233 -3.10 -6.06 -23.14
CA TYR A 233 -3.14 -7.34 -23.86
C TYR A 233 -3.44 -8.51 -22.91
N ILE A 234 -2.73 -8.62 -21.78
CA ILE A 234 -2.94 -9.69 -20.78
C ILE A 234 -4.36 -9.62 -20.20
N SER A 235 -4.86 -8.44 -19.87
CA SER A 235 -6.21 -8.27 -19.31
C SER A 235 -7.30 -8.68 -20.29
N LEU A 236 -7.15 -8.35 -21.59
CA LEU A 236 -8.14 -8.71 -22.61
C LEU A 236 -8.12 -10.21 -22.93
N VAL A 237 -6.92 -10.83 -23.00
CA VAL A 237 -6.79 -12.29 -23.18
C VAL A 237 -7.35 -13.04 -21.97
N ALA A 238 -7.09 -12.56 -20.75
CA ALA A 238 -7.64 -13.15 -19.53
C ALA A 238 -9.18 -13.04 -19.47
N ALA A 239 -9.76 -12.05 -20.14
CA ALA A 239 -11.21 -11.91 -20.32
C ALA A 239 -11.78 -12.78 -21.46
N GLY A 240 -10.96 -13.62 -22.11
CA GLY A 240 -11.36 -14.49 -23.21
C GLY A 240 -11.55 -13.77 -24.55
N ILE A 241 -11.14 -12.51 -24.65
CA ILE A 241 -11.27 -11.70 -25.86
C ILE A 241 -10.10 -12.01 -26.79
N ARG A 242 -10.39 -12.33 -28.05
CA ARG A 242 -9.34 -12.58 -29.05
C ARG A 242 -8.77 -11.26 -29.54
N VAL A 243 -7.55 -10.96 -29.12
CA VAL A 243 -6.82 -9.73 -29.41
C VAL A 243 -5.65 -9.98 -30.36
N PHE A 244 -5.58 -9.20 -31.43
CA PHE A 244 -4.45 -9.20 -32.35
C PHE A 244 -3.52 -8.01 -32.06
N SER A 245 -2.21 -8.25 -31.93
CA SER A 245 -1.17 -7.26 -31.62
C SER A 245 -0.11 -7.24 -32.72
N ASN A 246 0.34 -6.05 -33.13
CA ASN A 246 1.42 -5.90 -34.13
C ASN A 246 2.80 -6.37 -33.65
N ASN A 247 2.94 -6.74 -32.36
CA ASN A 247 4.17 -7.31 -31.79
C ASN A 247 4.08 -8.84 -31.60
N ASP A 248 3.11 -9.51 -32.24
CA ASP A 248 2.96 -10.96 -32.14
C ASP A 248 4.19 -11.67 -32.74
N PRO A 249 4.90 -12.51 -31.96
CA PRO A 249 6.11 -13.19 -32.43
C PRO A 249 5.85 -14.24 -33.54
N SER A 250 4.59 -14.56 -33.87
CA SER A 250 4.23 -15.36 -35.03
C SER A 250 4.34 -14.60 -36.37
N LEU A 251 4.63 -13.29 -36.34
CA LEU A 251 4.88 -12.47 -37.51
C LEU A 251 6.23 -12.82 -38.15
N ILE A 252 6.21 -13.65 -39.20
CA ILE A 252 7.38 -13.91 -40.04
C ILE A 252 7.44 -12.84 -41.15
N GLY A 253 8.45 -11.97 -41.09
CA GLY A 253 8.71 -10.92 -42.07
C GLY A 253 9.73 -9.92 -41.53
N ALA A 254 11.02 -10.27 -41.62
CA ALA A 254 12.12 -9.42 -41.17
C ALA A 254 12.15 -8.07 -41.89
N SER A 255 12.54 -7.03 -41.15
CA SER A 255 12.93 -5.73 -41.68
C SER A 255 13.99 -5.89 -42.78
N SER A 256 13.70 -5.42 -43.99
CA SER A 256 14.74 -5.12 -44.98
C SER A 256 15.00 -3.60 -44.96
N ASN A 257 16.25 -3.25 -44.69
CA ASN A 257 16.80 -1.89 -44.69
C ASN A 257 16.43 -1.08 -45.95
N GLY A 258 16.19 0.21 -45.74
CA GLY A 258 16.06 1.26 -46.76
C GLY A 258 15.91 2.61 -46.07
#